data_AF-A0A931ZN92-F1
#
_entry.id   AF-A0A931ZN92-F1
#
_cell.length_a   1.000
_cell.length_b   1.000
_cell.length_c   1.000
_cell.angle_alpha   90.00
_cell.angle_beta   90.00
_cell.angle_gamma   90.00
#
_symmetry.space_group_name_H-M   'P 1'
#
loop_
_entity.id
_entity.type
_entity.pdbx_description
1 polymer ?
#
loop_
_entity_poly.entity_id
_entity_poly.type
_entity_poly.pdbx_seq_one_letter_code
_entity_poly.pdbx_strand_id
1 'polypeptide(L)'
;MPVIYGFFKEKKKEISVSAVLLFILIPFLGYLILPVTVNSWHLGGEMAVSLIMVAFILKQLMSGGIMSKGVSLVLLLAIVWFGFLSIFDFFAQDFGRSNLDPSLYKNEIAAIDYVYKKAAGQNFKVYTFMPSVYDYPYQYLFWWYGRKKYGYIPAEYAYAPNKPQYIGSKDKFEGSKDNFNGLIFLIKEPNRGHDWKSGWEADYRFMELLSVQGLGSIDIEMRREITKQ
;
A
#
# COMPACT_ATOMS: atom_id res chain seq x y z
N MET A 1 34.09 -24.72 -8.29
CA MET A 1 34.85 -23.86 -9.22
C MET A 1 34.39 -23.87 -10.69
N PRO A 2 34.05 -25.00 -11.36
CA PRO A 2 33.71 -24.98 -12.79
C PRO A 2 32.41 -24.25 -13.12
N VAL A 3 31.44 -24.23 -12.20
CA VAL A 3 30.15 -23.53 -12.38
C VAL A 3 30.32 -22.01 -12.37
N ILE A 4 31.11 -21.47 -11.43
CA ILE A 4 31.40 -20.03 -11.34
C ILE A 4 32.21 -19.58 -12.58
N TYR A 5 33.19 -20.38 -13.00
CA TYR A 5 33.96 -20.08 -14.21
C TYR A 5 33.09 -20.13 -15.48
N GLY A 6 32.20 -21.13 -15.61
CA GLY A 6 31.22 -21.22 -16.69
C GLY A 6 30.27 -20.02 -16.72
N PHE A 7 29.79 -19.59 -15.54
CA PHE A 7 28.95 -18.42 -15.37
C PHE A 7 29.59 -17.14 -15.96
N PHE A 8 30.84 -16.85 -15.63
CA PHE A 8 31.54 -15.67 -16.17
C PHE A 8 31.90 -15.81 -17.67
N LYS A 9 32.09 -17.03 -18.17
CA LYS A 9 32.37 -17.29 -19.59
C LYS A 9 31.13 -17.09 -20.47
N GLU A 10 29.96 -17.56 -20.03
CA GLU A 10 28.69 -17.40 -20.77
C GLU A 10 28.07 -16.01 -20.60
N LYS A 11 28.31 -15.33 -19.48
CA LYS A 11 27.88 -13.94 -19.25
C LYS A 11 28.33 -12.97 -20.34
N LYS A 12 29.48 -13.21 -20.99
CA LYS A 12 29.95 -12.40 -22.14
C LYS A 12 29.08 -12.53 -23.39
N LYS A 13 28.22 -13.55 -23.48
CA LYS A 13 27.32 -13.78 -24.63
C LYS A 13 25.88 -13.34 -24.37
N GLU A 14 25.43 -13.29 -23.12
CA GLU A 14 24.05 -12.92 -22.78
C GLU A 14 23.98 -11.52 -22.15
N ILE A 15 23.73 -10.50 -22.99
CA ILE A 15 23.56 -9.09 -22.59
C ILE A 15 22.55 -8.94 -21.43
N SER A 16 21.48 -9.75 -21.44
CA SER A 16 20.43 -9.74 -20.43
C SER A 16 20.93 -10.01 -19.00
N VAL A 17 21.92 -10.89 -18.81
CA VAL A 17 22.47 -11.19 -17.48
C VAL A 17 23.25 -10.00 -16.93
N SER A 18 23.99 -9.30 -17.80
CA SER A 18 24.70 -8.09 -17.39
C SER A 18 23.72 -6.97 -17.05
N ALA A 19 22.63 -6.81 -17.81
CA ALA A 19 21.58 -5.85 -17.50
C ALA A 19 20.91 -6.15 -16.15
N VAL A 20 20.53 -7.41 -15.89
CA VAL A 20 19.97 -7.87 -14.61
C VAL A 20 20.89 -7.54 -13.43
N LEU A 21 22.19 -7.84 -13.56
CA LEU A 21 23.16 -7.55 -12.50
C LEU A 21 23.35 -6.06 -12.26
N LEU A 22 23.41 -5.25 -13.32
CA LEU A 22 23.47 -3.79 -13.17
C LEU A 22 22.20 -3.24 -12.52
N PHE A 23 21.04 -3.78 -12.87
CA PHE A 23 19.76 -3.38 -12.30
C PHE A 23 19.64 -3.72 -10.82
N ILE A 24 20.29 -4.77 -10.33
CA ILE A 24 20.37 -5.07 -8.89
C ILE A 24 21.45 -4.21 -8.21
N LEU A 25 22.63 -4.12 -8.83
CA LEU A 25 23.82 -3.53 -8.20
C LEU A 25 23.73 -2.00 -8.11
N ILE A 26 23.19 -1.32 -9.12
CA ILE A 26 23.09 0.14 -9.12
C ILE A 26 22.16 0.64 -8.00
N PRO A 27 20.90 0.18 -7.87
CA PRO A 27 20.04 0.56 -6.75
C PRO A 27 20.64 0.15 -5.41
N PHE A 28 21.21 -1.05 -5.29
CA PHE A 28 21.87 -1.49 -4.07
C PHE A 28 22.97 -0.53 -3.62
N LEU A 29 23.90 -0.16 -4.51
CA LEU A 29 24.94 0.82 -4.22
C LEU A 29 24.36 2.21 -3.93
N GLY A 30 23.30 2.60 -4.66
CA GLY A 30 22.57 3.83 -4.41
C GLY A 30 22.02 3.90 -3.00
N TYR A 31 21.38 2.82 -2.51
CA TYR A 31 20.84 2.73 -1.16
C TYR A 31 21.89 2.70 -0.05
N LEU A 32 23.13 2.31 -0.34
CA LEU A 32 24.23 2.41 0.62
C LEU A 32 24.71 3.85 0.83
N ILE A 33 24.59 4.71 -0.19
CA ILE A 33 25.14 6.06 -0.19
C ILE A 33 24.05 7.11 0.12
N LEU A 34 22.83 6.89 -0.38
CA LEU A 34 21.73 7.83 -0.22
C LEU A 34 21.07 7.64 1.16
N PRO A 35 20.84 8.73 1.93
CA PRO A 35 20.16 8.68 3.21
C PRO A 35 18.64 8.57 3.02
N VAL A 36 18.19 7.54 2.28
CA VAL A 36 16.78 7.28 2.01
C VAL A 36 16.32 6.04 2.77
N THR A 37 15.11 6.08 3.29
CA THR A 37 14.47 4.89 3.88
C THR A 37 13.99 3.97 2.75
N VAL A 38 14.51 2.75 2.74
CA VAL A 38 14.14 1.76 1.72
C VAL A 38 12.82 1.13 2.09
N ASN A 39 11.73 1.72 1.60
CA ASN A 39 10.41 1.09 1.64
C ASN A 39 10.33 -0.11 0.69
N SER A 40 9.51 -1.11 1.03
CA SER A 40 9.38 -2.35 0.26
C SER A 40 8.97 -2.14 -1.20
N TRP A 41 8.17 -1.11 -1.50
CA TRP A 41 7.75 -0.81 -2.88
C TRP A 41 8.88 -0.28 -3.77
N HIS A 42 9.98 0.20 -3.20
CA HIS A 42 11.15 0.58 -3.98
C HIS A 42 11.83 -0.65 -4.61
N LEU A 43 11.66 -1.84 -3.99
CA LEU A 43 12.31 -3.08 -4.39
C LEU A 43 11.51 -3.89 -5.43
N GLY A 44 10.41 -3.34 -5.95
CA GLY A 44 9.52 -4.04 -6.87
C GLY A 44 10.21 -4.41 -8.19
N GLY A 45 11.10 -3.55 -8.70
CA GLY A 45 11.88 -3.85 -9.90
C GLY A 45 12.91 -4.96 -9.66
N GLU A 46 13.58 -4.92 -8.51
CA GLU A 46 14.58 -5.87 -8.06
C GLU A 46 13.97 -7.26 -7.87
N MET A 47 12.73 -7.35 -7.39
CA MET A 47 11.98 -8.61 -7.32
C MET A 47 11.83 -9.25 -8.71
N ALA A 48 11.34 -8.49 -9.70
CA ALA A 48 11.14 -8.99 -11.05
C ALA A 48 12.46 -9.44 -11.70
N VAL A 49 13.51 -8.64 -11.53
CA VAL A 49 14.85 -8.94 -12.07
C VAL A 49 15.50 -10.12 -11.35
N SER A 50 15.26 -10.31 -10.06
CA SER A 50 15.73 -11.46 -9.29
C SER A 50 15.13 -12.77 -9.79
N LEU A 51 13.86 -12.78 -10.23
CA LEU A 51 13.25 -13.98 -10.84
C LEU A 51 13.97 -14.39 -12.13
N ILE A 52 14.32 -13.41 -12.99
CA ILE A 52 15.10 -13.66 -14.21
C ILE A 52 16.48 -14.23 -13.84
N MET A 53 17.13 -13.67 -12.83
CA MET A 53 18.42 -14.16 -12.34
C MET A 53 18.33 -15.60 -11.83
N VAL A 54 17.30 -15.93 -11.03
CA VAL A 54 17.06 -17.28 -10.53
C VAL A 54 16.84 -18.25 -11.68
N ALA A 55 16.01 -17.90 -12.66
CA ALA A 55 15.78 -18.71 -13.85
C ALA A 55 17.09 -18.98 -14.63
N PHE A 56 17.94 -17.96 -14.78
CA PHE A 56 19.25 -18.10 -15.41
C PHE A 56 20.17 -19.04 -14.62
N ILE A 57 20.24 -18.90 -13.28
CA ILE A 57 21.04 -19.78 -12.42
C ILE A 57 20.56 -21.24 -12.56
N LEU A 58 19.24 -21.48 -12.53
CA LEU A 58 18.67 -22.82 -12.69
C LEU A 58 19.02 -23.42 -14.06
N LYS A 59 18.94 -22.63 -15.14
CA LYS A 59 19.36 -23.02 -16.50
C LYS A 59 20.84 -23.43 -16.51
N GLN A 60 21.73 -22.62 -15.92
CA GLN A 60 23.16 -22.92 -15.88
C GLN A 60 23.46 -24.18 -15.06
N LEU A 61 22.74 -24.40 -13.97
CA LEU A 61 22.89 -25.62 -13.17
C LEU A 61 22.41 -26.85 -13.94
N MET A 62 21.35 -26.72 -14.75
CA MET A 62 20.82 -27.81 -15.58
C MET A 62 21.73 -28.21 -16.75
N SER A 63 22.55 -27.29 -17.26
CA SER A 63 23.53 -27.62 -18.32
C SER A 63 24.78 -28.32 -17.80
N GLY A 64 24.96 -28.39 -16.48
CA GLY A 64 26.11 -29.02 -15.84
C GLY A 64 26.04 -30.56 -15.75
N GLY A 65 26.95 -31.14 -14.95
CA GLY A 65 26.97 -32.57 -14.64
C GLY A 65 25.79 -33.02 -13.77
N ILE A 66 25.69 -34.33 -13.51
CA ILE A 66 24.53 -34.92 -12.81
C ILE A 66 24.26 -34.33 -11.43
N MET A 67 25.32 -34.02 -10.67
CA MET A 67 25.18 -33.35 -9.37
C MET A 67 24.56 -31.95 -9.51
N SER A 68 25.00 -31.18 -10.50
CA SER A 68 24.48 -29.83 -10.78
C SER A 68 23.01 -29.85 -11.19
N LYS A 69 22.61 -30.83 -12.01
CA LYS A 69 21.21 -31.07 -12.38
C LYS A 69 20.37 -31.44 -11.16
N GLY A 70 20.89 -32.31 -10.28
CA GLY A 70 20.24 -32.65 -9.01
C GLY A 70 19.99 -31.42 -8.14
N VAL A 71 21.00 -30.56 -7.96
CA VAL A 71 20.85 -29.30 -7.22
C VAL A 71 19.80 -28.39 -7.86
N SER A 72 19.85 -28.21 -9.18
CA SER A 72 18.86 -27.38 -9.88
C SER A 72 17.43 -27.88 -9.68
N LEU A 73 17.22 -29.20 -9.80
CA LEU A 73 15.91 -29.81 -9.61
C LEU A 73 15.41 -29.62 -8.17
N VAL A 74 16.27 -29.82 -7.16
CA VAL A 74 15.91 -29.60 -5.75
C VAL A 74 15.54 -28.14 -5.50
N LEU A 75 16.31 -27.18 -6.03
CA LEU A 75 16.00 -25.75 -5.90
C LEU A 75 14.69 -25.38 -6.59
N LEU A 76 14.44 -25.89 -7.80
CA LEU A 76 13.20 -25.66 -8.52
C LEU A 76 12.00 -26.19 -7.73
N LEU A 77 12.08 -27.42 -7.24
CA LEU A 77 11.03 -28.02 -6.42
C LEU A 77 10.80 -27.23 -5.13
N ALA A 78 11.87 -26.77 -4.47
CA ALA A 78 11.76 -25.94 -3.28
C ALA A 78 11.06 -24.60 -3.58
N ILE A 79 11.43 -23.91 -4.66
CA ILE A 79 10.79 -22.64 -5.07
C ILE A 79 9.30 -22.85 -5.33
N VAL A 80 8.93 -23.89 -6.08
CA VAL A 80 7.52 -24.21 -6.36
C VAL A 80 6.79 -24.57 -5.08
N TRP A 81 7.39 -25.38 -4.22
CA TRP A 81 6.82 -25.80 -2.94
C TRP A 81 6.56 -24.61 -2.01
N PHE A 82 7.56 -23.75 -1.80
CA PHE A 82 7.40 -22.54 -0.97
C PHE A 82 6.43 -21.55 -1.60
N GLY A 83 6.44 -21.39 -2.92
CA GLY A 83 5.45 -20.57 -3.61
C GLY A 83 4.03 -21.08 -3.37
N PHE A 84 3.83 -22.40 -3.44
CA PHE A 84 2.55 -23.02 -3.16
C PHE A 84 2.14 -22.88 -1.69
N LEU A 85 3.06 -23.09 -0.74
CA LEU A 85 2.79 -22.88 0.69
C LEU A 85 2.38 -21.44 0.98
N SER A 86 3.09 -20.45 0.43
CA SER A 86 2.73 -19.03 0.61
C SER A 86 1.34 -18.71 0.06
N ILE A 87 0.98 -19.24 -1.10
CA ILE A 87 -0.37 -19.06 -1.68
C ILE A 87 -1.42 -19.75 -0.80
N PHE A 88 -1.15 -20.99 -0.38
CA PHE A 88 -2.05 -21.75 0.48
C PHE A 88 -2.27 -21.05 1.82
N ASP A 89 -1.20 -20.57 2.47
CA ASP A 89 -1.28 -19.83 3.73
C ASP A 89 -2.14 -18.58 3.58
N PHE A 90 -1.97 -17.80 2.49
CA PHE A 90 -2.84 -16.67 2.20
C PHE A 90 -4.32 -17.07 2.12
N PHE A 91 -4.66 -18.14 1.40
CA PHE A 91 -6.06 -18.58 1.28
C PHE A 91 -6.60 -19.21 2.57
N ALA A 92 -5.77 -19.92 3.32
CA ALA A 92 -6.17 -20.58 4.55
C ALA A 92 -6.32 -19.60 5.73
N GLN A 93 -5.49 -18.57 5.78
CA GLN A 93 -5.36 -17.69 6.95
C GLN A 93 -5.91 -16.28 6.71
N ASP A 94 -5.75 -15.71 5.52
CA ASP A 94 -6.06 -14.30 5.25
C ASP A 94 -7.32 -14.10 4.41
N PHE A 95 -7.54 -14.97 3.41
CA PHE A 95 -8.60 -14.75 2.43
C PHE A 95 -10.00 -14.72 3.07
N GLY A 96 -10.67 -13.58 2.90
CA GLY A 96 -12.03 -13.34 3.41
C GLY A 96 -12.15 -13.20 4.94
N ARG A 97 -11.04 -13.34 5.68
CA ARG A 97 -11.05 -13.17 7.14
C ARG A 97 -10.89 -11.70 7.50
N SER A 98 -11.57 -11.30 8.57
CA SER A 98 -11.26 -10.02 9.21
C SER A 98 -9.94 -10.19 9.97
N ASN A 99 -8.96 -9.35 9.65
CA ASN A 99 -7.76 -9.21 10.46
C ASN A 99 -7.58 -7.73 10.87
N LEU A 100 -6.56 -7.46 11.67
CA LEU A 100 -6.25 -6.12 12.19
C LEU A 100 -5.45 -5.26 11.21
N ASP A 101 -5.29 -5.68 9.95
CA ASP A 101 -4.64 -4.84 8.95
C ASP A 101 -5.61 -3.71 8.54
N PRO A 102 -5.27 -2.44 8.81
CA PRO A 102 -6.10 -1.30 8.44
C PRO A 102 -6.34 -1.21 6.93
N SER A 103 -5.39 -1.70 6.12
CA SER A 103 -5.43 -1.65 4.66
C SER A 103 -6.26 -2.79 4.04
N LEU A 104 -6.92 -3.63 4.86
CA LEU A 104 -7.94 -4.53 4.33
C LEU A 104 -9.12 -3.73 3.82
N TYR A 105 -9.51 -3.98 2.58
CA TYR A 105 -10.70 -3.40 1.94
C TYR A 105 -11.96 -3.47 2.84
N LYS A 106 -12.16 -4.58 3.56
CA LYS A 106 -13.29 -4.73 4.50
C LYS A 106 -13.27 -3.71 5.64
N ASN A 107 -12.09 -3.39 6.16
CA ASN A 107 -11.91 -2.43 7.25
C ASN A 107 -12.08 -0.99 6.75
N GLU A 108 -11.53 -0.65 5.58
CA GLU A 108 -11.74 0.66 4.93
C GLU A 108 -13.23 0.90 4.62
N ILE A 109 -13.93 -0.10 4.09
CA ILE A 109 -15.38 -0.04 3.84
C ILE A 109 -16.15 0.12 5.14
N ALA A 110 -15.77 -0.58 6.22
CA ALA A 110 -16.41 -0.41 7.52
C ALA A 110 -16.24 1.01 8.07
N ALA A 111 -15.07 1.61 7.87
CA ALA A 111 -14.81 3.00 8.24
C ALA A 111 -15.68 3.99 7.46
N ILE A 112 -15.79 3.81 6.16
CA ILE A 112 -16.66 4.64 5.31
C ILE A 112 -18.13 4.47 5.69
N ASP A 113 -18.58 3.23 5.88
CA ASP A 113 -19.94 2.94 6.33
C ASP A 113 -20.27 3.63 7.65
N TYR A 114 -19.32 3.63 8.59
CA TYR A 114 -19.48 4.30 9.88
C TYR A 114 -19.67 5.81 9.70
N VAL A 115 -18.81 6.45 8.90
CA VAL A 115 -18.89 7.89 8.62
C VAL A 115 -20.24 8.27 8.01
N TYR A 116 -20.70 7.56 6.97
CA TYR A 116 -22.00 7.85 6.36
C TYR A 116 -23.18 7.61 7.31
N LYS A 117 -23.14 6.53 8.11
CA LYS A 117 -24.18 6.25 9.11
C LYS A 117 -24.26 7.36 10.16
N LYS A 118 -23.11 7.87 10.63
CA LYS A 118 -23.04 8.96 11.60
C LYS A 118 -23.43 10.32 11.01
N ALA A 119 -23.13 10.55 9.73
CA ALA A 119 -23.59 11.74 9.03
C ALA A 119 -25.12 11.76 8.84
N ALA A 120 -25.79 10.61 8.94
CA ALA A 120 -27.26 10.50 8.88
C ALA A 120 -27.87 11.21 7.66
N GLY A 121 -27.20 11.12 6.50
CA GLY A 121 -27.64 11.75 5.25
C GLY A 121 -27.31 13.24 5.11
N GLN A 122 -26.73 13.87 6.13
CA GLN A 122 -26.15 15.22 6.05
C GLN A 122 -24.81 15.19 5.32
N ASN A 123 -24.44 16.31 4.71
CA ASN A 123 -23.12 16.43 4.12
C ASN A 123 -22.07 16.70 5.20
N PHE A 124 -20.84 16.24 4.96
CA PHE A 124 -19.73 16.27 5.90
C PHE A 124 -18.41 16.45 5.16
N LYS A 125 -17.36 16.79 5.90
CA LYS A 125 -15.97 16.69 5.42
C LYS A 125 -15.30 15.48 6.04
N VAL A 126 -14.35 14.88 5.35
CA VAL A 126 -13.56 13.77 5.87
C VAL A 126 -12.10 13.94 5.50
N TYR A 127 -11.24 13.72 6.48
CA TYR A 127 -9.80 13.73 6.31
C TYR A 127 -9.20 12.39 6.72
N THR A 128 -8.27 11.89 5.93
CA THR A 128 -7.74 10.53 6.15
C THR A 128 -6.23 10.56 6.33
N PHE A 129 -5.79 10.05 7.46
CA PHE A 129 -4.39 9.70 7.70
C PHE A 129 -4.16 8.22 7.39
N MET A 130 -3.19 7.94 6.51
CA MET A 130 -2.66 6.61 6.31
C MET A 130 -1.14 6.60 6.17
N PRO A 131 -0.43 5.53 6.58
CA PRO A 131 1.02 5.42 6.48
C PRO A 131 1.59 5.40 5.06
N SER A 132 0.77 5.15 4.04
CA SER A 132 1.19 5.33 2.65
C SER A 132 1.17 6.81 2.26
N VAL A 133 2.03 7.18 1.33
CA VAL A 133 2.27 8.58 0.90
C VAL A 133 0.97 9.33 0.51
N TYR A 134 -0.09 8.63 0.08
CA TYR A 134 -1.36 9.24 -0.31
C TYR A 134 -2.56 8.44 0.20
N ASP A 135 -3.62 9.14 0.63
CA ASP A 135 -4.95 8.63 1.02
C ASP A 135 -5.84 8.17 -0.16
N TYR A 136 -5.22 7.88 -1.31
CA TYR A 136 -5.91 7.54 -2.55
C TYR A 136 -6.97 6.43 -2.39
N PRO A 137 -6.71 5.35 -1.61
CA PRO A 137 -7.73 4.32 -1.36
C PRO A 137 -9.03 4.90 -0.81
N TYR A 138 -8.99 5.71 0.25
CA TYR A 138 -10.21 6.29 0.83
C TYR A 138 -10.87 7.28 -0.12
N GLN A 139 -10.12 8.14 -0.80
CA GLN A 139 -10.73 9.10 -1.73
C GLN A 139 -11.48 8.38 -2.87
N TYR A 140 -10.89 7.32 -3.41
CA TYR A 140 -11.55 6.48 -4.40
C TYR A 140 -12.78 5.78 -3.83
N LEU A 141 -12.71 5.24 -2.61
CA LEU A 141 -13.82 4.54 -1.99
C LEU A 141 -14.98 5.48 -1.62
N PHE A 142 -14.72 6.72 -1.19
CA PHE A 142 -15.76 7.73 -1.01
C PHE A 142 -16.46 8.04 -2.35
N TRP A 143 -15.69 8.21 -3.43
CA TRP A 143 -16.23 8.47 -4.75
C TRP A 143 -17.03 7.28 -5.31
N TRP A 144 -16.47 6.08 -5.31
CA TRP A 144 -17.09 4.92 -5.93
C TRP A 144 -18.12 4.26 -5.01
N TYR A 145 -17.69 3.78 -3.85
CA TYR A 145 -18.54 3.02 -2.94
C TYR A 145 -19.53 3.93 -2.20
N GLY A 146 -19.07 5.08 -1.70
CA GLY A 146 -19.91 6.08 -1.03
C GLY A 146 -21.05 6.55 -1.93
N ARG A 147 -20.74 7.02 -3.15
CA ARG A 147 -21.74 7.41 -4.14
C ARG A 147 -22.68 6.26 -4.49
N LYS A 148 -22.16 5.06 -4.75
CA LYS A 148 -22.98 3.91 -5.15
C LYS A 148 -23.96 3.46 -4.05
N LYS A 149 -23.53 3.43 -2.78
CA LYS A 149 -24.32 2.91 -1.66
C LYS A 149 -25.18 3.97 -0.98
N TYR A 150 -24.66 5.18 -0.81
CA TYR A 150 -25.30 6.26 -0.05
C TYR A 150 -25.87 7.36 -0.95
N GLY A 151 -25.54 7.37 -2.24
CA GLY A 151 -26.09 8.30 -3.22
C GLY A 151 -25.42 9.67 -3.25
N TYR A 152 -24.35 9.90 -2.47
CA TYR A 152 -23.62 11.15 -2.46
C TYR A 152 -22.15 10.95 -2.07
N ILE A 153 -21.33 11.99 -2.27
CA ILE A 153 -19.94 12.08 -1.81
C ILE A 153 -19.81 13.20 -0.75
N PRO A 154 -18.77 13.17 0.11
CA PRO A 154 -18.54 14.21 1.11
C PRO A 154 -18.28 15.58 0.44
N ALA A 155 -18.58 16.67 1.15
CA ALA A 155 -18.26 18.04 0.75
C ALA A 155 -16.76 18.22 0.48
N GLU A 156 -15.95 17.56 1.30
CA GLU A 156 -14.50 17.47 1.14
C GLU A 156 -14.05 16.09 1.61
N TYR A 157 -13.17 15.45 0.84
CA TYR A 157 -12.60 14.14 1.18
C TYR A 157 -11.13 14.13 0.74
N ALA A 158 -10.20 14.44 1.65
CA ALA A 158 -8.80 14.69 1.31
C ALA A 158 -7.85 14.21 2.41
N TYR A 159 -6.55 14.27 2.17
CA TYR A 159 -5.57 13.94 3.21
C TYR A 159 -5.67 14.95 4.37
N ALA A 160 -5.72 16.24 4.06
CA ALA A 160 -5.84 17.31 5.04
C ALA A 160 -6.48 18.55 4.43
N PRO A 161 -7.05 19.46 5.26
CA PRO A 161 -7.64 20.70 4.77
C PRO A 161 -6.60 21.55 4.05
N ASN A 162 -7.03 22.28 3.02
CA ASN A 162 -6.22 23.24 2.27
C ASN A 162 -4.95 22.65 1.60
N LYS A 163 -4.89 21.33 1.38
CA LYS A 163 -3.81 20.70 0.62
C LYS A 163 -4.13 20.68 -0.88
N PRO A 164 -3.12 20.77 -1.76
CA PRO A 164 -3.35 20.69 -3.20
C PRO A 164 -3.92 19.33 -3.57
N GLN A 165 -4.81 19.32 -4.57
CA GLN A 165 -5.36 18.11 -5.14
C GLN A 165 -4.30 17.38 -5.96
N TYR A 166 -3.98 16.14 -5.56
CA TYR A 166 -3.08 15.24 -6.30
C TYR A 166 -3.83 14.16 -7.09
N ILE A 167 -5.14 14.00 -6.87
CA ILE A 167 -5.97 13.13 -7.72
C ILE A 167 -6.38 13.92 -8.97
N GLY A 168 -5.89 13.51 -10.13
CA GLY A 168 -6.26 14.13 -11.39
C GLY A 168 -7.78 14.05 -11.64
N SER A 169 -8.37 15.13 -12.14
CA SER A 169 -9.81 15.22 -12.49
C SER A 169 -10.80 14.97 -11.34
N LYS A 170 -10.40 15.14 -10.07
CA LYS A 170 -11.31 14.99 -8.92
C LYS A 170 -12.49 15.97 -8.96
N ASP A 171 -12.30 17.12 -9.57
CA ASP A 171 -13.30 18.14 -9.87
C ASP A 171 -14.46 17.62 -10.73
N LYS A 172 -14.22 16.57 -11.54
CA LYS A 172 -15.27 15.91 -12.34
C LYS A 172 -16.12 14.93 -11.53
N PHE A 173 -15.77 14.70 -10.26
CA PHE A 173 -16.53 13.82 -9.39
C PHE A 173 -17.69 14.60 -8.76
N GLU A 174 -18.86 14.46 -9.37
CA GLU A 174 -20.10 15.09 -8.91
C GLU A 174 -20.88 14.20 -7.92
N GLY A 175 -21.78 14.81 -7.17
CA GLY A 175 -22.71 14.13 -6.27
C GLY A 175 -22.62 14.53 -4.80
N SER A 176 -22.01 15.67 -4.47
CA SER A 176 -22.06 16.24 -3.12
C SER A 176 -23.47 16.80 -2.83
N LYS A 177 -23.85 16.87 -1.55
CA LYS A 177 -25.13 17.48 -1.13
C LYS A 177 -24.91 18.90 -0.59
N ASP A 178 -25.88 19.79 -0.74
CA ASP A 178 -25.73 21.17 -0.23
C ASP A 178 -26.02 21.33 1.28
N ASN A 179 -26.36 20.24 1.98
CA ASN A 179 -26.75 20.25 3.40
C ASN A 179 -25.58 20.00 4.36
N PHE A 180 -24.49 20.76 4.21
CA PHE A 180 -23.34 20.67 5.13
C PHE A 180 -23.71 21.21 6.52
N ASN A 181 -23.49 20.41 7.56
CA ASN A 181 -23.87 20.74 8.95
C ASN A 181 -22.66 20.96 9.89
N GLY A 182 -21.46 21.12 9.34
CA GLY A 182 -20.23 21.32 10.12
C GLY A 182 -19.58 20.04 10.65
N LEU A 183 -20.09 18.85 10.32
CA LEU A 183 -19.46 17.59 10.72
C LEU A 183 -18.18 17.32 9.93
N ILE A 184 -17.12 17.00 10.66
CA ILE A 184 -15.82 16.61 10.14
C ILE A 184 -15.46 15.24 10.70
N PHE A 185 -15.01 14.33 9.85
CA PHE A 185 -14.52 13.02 10.24
C PHE A 185 -13.02 12.90 10.00
N LEU A 186 -12.30 12.34 10.96
CA LEU A 186 -10.88 11.98 10.80
C LEU A 186 -10.77 10.46 10.80
N ILE A 187 -10.37 9.86 9.69
CA ILE A 187 -10.05 8.43 9.63
C ILE A 187 -8.54 8.27 9.83
N LYS A 188 -8.13 7.49 10.82
CA LYS A 188 -6.74 7.41 11.27
C LYS A 188 -6.26 5.97 11.32
N GLU A 189 -5.44 5.59 10.36
CA GLU A 189 -4.71 4.33 10.42
C GLU A 189 -3.56 4.38 11.45
N PRO A 190 -3.08 3.20 11.92
CA PRO A 190 -1.93 3.12 12.80
C PRO A 190 -0.65 3.50 12.04
N ASN A 191 0.30 4.15 12.72
CA ASN A 191 1.61 4.43 12.14
C ASN A 191 2.35 3.11 11.80
N ARG A 192 3.04 3.09 10.65
CA ARG A 192 3.91 1.97 10.21
C ARG A 192 5.38 2.37 10.16
N GLY A 193 5.85 3.10 11.18
CA GLY A 193 7.26 3.51 11.32
C GLY A 193 7.42 4.95 11.77
N HIS A 194 7.36 5.90 10.83
CA HIS A 194 7.55 7.32 11.12
C HIS A 194 6.35 7.94 11.86
N ASP A 195 6.60 8.90 12.76
CA ASP A 195 5.54 9.62 13.50
C ASP A 195 5.18 10.96 12.82
N TRP A 196 4.63 10.86 11.61
CA TRP A 196 4.05 12.01 10.89
C TRP A 196 2.58 12.22 11.25
N LYS A 197 1.96 11.23 11.91
CA LYS A 197 0.60 11.31 12.44
C LYS A 197 0.45 12.45 13.43
N SER A 198 1.38 12.63 14.35
CA SER A 198 1.31 13.72 15.34
C SER A 198 1.30 15.11 14.70
N GLY A 199 2.08 15.29 13.62
CA GLY A 199 2.07 16.49 12.79
C GLY A 199 0.75 16.69 12.05
N TRP A 200 0.20 15.63 11.46
CA TRP A 200 -1.12 15.68 10.82
C TRP A 200 -2.24 15.97 11.82
N GLU A 201 -2.24 15.35 13.00
CA GLU A 201 -3.24 15.57 14.06
C GLU A 201 -3.19 17.01 14.62
N ALA A 202 -2.03 17.68 14.52
CA ALA A 202 -1.89 19.07 14.94
C ALA A 202 -2.79 20.03 14.13
N ASP A 203 -3.05 19.72 12.86
CA ASP A 203 -3.90 20.52 11.95
C ASP A 203 -5.39 20.50 12.37
N TYR A 204 -5.79 19.71 13.37
CA TYR A 204 -7.19 19.57 13.80
C TYR A 204 -7.43 19.93 15.27
N ARG A 205 -6.41 20.43 15.98
CA ARG A 205 -6.51 20.75 17.42
C ARG A 205 -7.51 21.86 17.74
N PHE A 206 -7.85 22.69 16.75
CA PHE A 206 -8.82 23.78 16.89
C PHE A 206 -10.27 23.34 16.65
N MET A 207 -10.52 22.05 16.42
CA MET A 207 -11.85 21.49 16.23
C MET A 207 -12.32 20.79 17.50
N GLU A 208 -13.61 20.95 17.81
CA GLU A 208 -14.25 20.26 18.94
C GLU A 208 -14.33 18.77 18.65
N LEU A 209 -13.81 17.94 19.56
CA LEU A 209 -13.94 16.48 19.47
C LEU A 209 -15.30 16.05 20.03
N LEU A 210 -16.14 15.47 19.18
CA LEU A 210 -17.48 14.99 19.55
C LEU A 210 -17.46 13.52 19.99
N SER A 211 -16.69 12.67 19.30
CA SER A 211 -16.58 11.24 19.65
C SER A 211 -15.39 10.57 18.97
N VAL A 212 -14.93 9.44 19.52
CA VAL A 212 -13.92 8.56 18.91
C VAL A 212 -14.50 7.15 18.82
N GLN A 213 -14.26 6.47 17.70
CA GLN A 213 -14.65 5.08 17.47
C GLN A 213 -13.48 4.29 16.89
N GLY A 214 -13.08 3.21 17.56
CA GLY A 214 -12.16 2.22 17.00
C GLY A 214 -12.88 1.20 16.12
N LEU A 215 -12.32 0.89 14.95
CA LEU A 215 -12.74 -0.15 14.03
C LEU A 215 -11.51 -1.01 13.68
N GLY A 216 -11.27 -2.05 14.47
CA GLY A 216 -10.03 -2.82 14.40
C GLY A 216 -8.86 -1.92 14.81
N SER A 217 -7.90 -1.71 13.90
CA SER A 217 -6.76 -0.82 14.12
C SER A 217 -7.01 0.63 13.64
N ILE A 218 -8.15 0.92 13.02
CA ILE A 218 -8.50 2.24 12.49
C ILE A 218 -9.26 3.02 13.56
N ASP A 219 -8.82 4.24 13.87
CA ASP A 219 -9.57 5.15 14.72
C ASP A 219 -10.33 6.17 13.87
N ILE A 220 -11.59 6.41 14.19
CA ILE A 220 -12.41 7.45 13.56
C ILE A 220 -12.79 8.48 14.61
N GLU A 221 -12.37 9.71 14.40
CA GLU A 221 -12.83 10.85 15.19
C GLU A 221 -13.93 11.59 14.47
N MET A 222 -14.97 11.96 15.21
CA MET A 222 -15.99 12.90 14.76
C MET A 222 -15.73 14.23 15.44
N ARG A 223 -15.64 15.29 14.64
CA ARG A 223 -15.28 16.64 15.06
C ARG A 223 -16.25 17.67 14.49
N ARG A 224 -16.20 18.87 15.05
CA ARG A 224 -16.93 20.05 14.56
C ARG A 224 -16.01 21.26 14.53
N GLU A 225 -16.11 22.09 13.50
CA GLU A 225 -15.42 23.38 13.47
C GLU A 225 -15.93 24.24 14.63
N ILE A 226 -15.04 24.73 15.49
CA ILE A 226 -15.40 25.74 16.48
C ILE A 226 -15.63 27.03 15.71
N THR A 227 -16.89 27.40 15.52
CA THR A 227 -17.23 28.73 14.98
C THR A 227 -16.67 29.74 15.97
N LYS A 228 -15.63 30.49 15.58
CA LYS A 228 -15.24 31.69 16.33
C LYS A 228 -16.44 32.65 16.27
N GLN A 229 -17.21 32.70 17.36
CA GLN A 229 -18.12 33.82 17.62
C GLN A 229 -17.31 35.09 17.86
#